data_AF-A0A7W8JH73-F1
#
_entry.id   AF-A0A7W8JH73-F1
#
_cell.length_a   1.000
_cell.length_b   1.000
_cell.length_c   1.000
_cell.angle_alpha   90.00
_cell.angle_beta   90.00
_cell.angle_gamma   90.00
#
_symmetry.space_group_name_H-M   'P 1'
#
loop_
_entity.id
_entity.type
_entity.pdbx_description
1 polymer ?
#
loop_
_entity_poly.entity_id
_entity_poly.type
_entity_poly.pdbx_seq_one_letter_code
_entity_poly.pdbx_strand_id
1 'polypeptide(L)'
;MSIQDIIQNRTKKLKEILYLISDDVSVSPEKRIRLIIHASSLVCALVAIQPLPFADIFVLTPIQVVMVIYISRVLGNPIGENGAKEVLSYTIGVIGWGVLAQQLILAGYKTFIPYLGGLTTVPLVYAATFGLGYAAKTVLEARLHDQQISKEEIKRISKEATERAKKETKIEWTIEGLKKEWSNLKQQTEEFKLYLENISRLEKELQYYRGKIEGNFLENTVEEQGLEVVLQQRIETISNRLAKYNRVYVNPQVITYLSLLSKEHIDRVEKIISVLHFDPMKMNQLTKRNTSALWEVSIDQVGTLFLDIQKQTIQIHSFEPLHDDLIWYKKIKNKHLRNSEIRQVFLKAIEEAKWELDIISPWMSHRVVDEELMDKFEKALARGVTIKILYGINDLSANDFSKRSDQSDEVAEKLRRRYALYGDRFRIVRKNTHYKLLICDEAFYVQGSYNFLSFKGEYDENTREEGAQYSENIEDIRQLRSMYFSF
;
A
#
# COMPACT_ATOMS: atom_id res chain seq x y z
N MET A 1 -39.02 -17.09 14.75
CA MET A 1 -38.04 -16.00 14.92
C MET A 1 -38.77 -14.85 15.58
N SER A 2 -38.33 -14.35 16.73
CA SER A 2 -39.01 -13.24 17.41
C SER A 2 -38.86 -11.95 16.59
N ILE A 3 -39.75 -10.97 16.82
CA ILE A 3 -39.64 -9.63 16.22
C ILE A 3 -38.28 -8.99 16.57
N GLN A 4 -37.80 -9.20 17.79
CA GLN A 4 -36.50 -8.71 18.25
C GLN A 4 -35.34 -9.32 17.45
N ASP A 5 -35.38 -10.62 17.15
CA ASP A 5 -34.35 -11.29 16.34
C ASP A 5 -34.28 -10.73 14.91
N ILE A 6 -35.45 -10.41 14.32
CA ILE A 6 -35.53 -9.81 12.98
C ILE A 6 -34.88 -8.42 12.97
N ILE A 7 -35.17 -7.61 13.99
CA ILE A 7 -34.61 -6.26 14.15
C ILE A 7 -33.10 -6.32 14.37
N GLN A 8 -32.63 -7.22 15.23
CA GLN A 8 -31.21 -7.37 15.54
C GLN A 8 -30.41 -7.82 14.30
N ASN A 9 -30.95 -8.78 13.54
CA ASN A 9 -30.34 -9.23 12.30
C ASN A 9 -30.29 -8.12 11.23
N ARG A 10 -31.37 -7.34 11.08
CA ARG A 10 -31.39 -6.18 10.16
C ARG A 10 -30.36 -5.12 10.58
N THR A 11 -30.27 -4.82 11.87
CA THR A 11 -29.29 -3.85 12.40
C THR A 11 -27.86 -4.32 12.18
N LYS A 12 -27.57 -5.62 12.36
CA LYS A 12 -26.25 -6.20 12.07
C LYS A 12 -25.87 -6.03 10.60
N LYS A 13 -26.78 -6.41 9.69
CA LYS A 13 -26.58 -6.27 8.23
C LYS A 13 -26.41 -4.82 7.80
N LEU A 14 -27.12 -3.88 8.44
CA LEU A 14 -26.94 -2.46 8.21
C LEU A 14 -25.54 -2.01 8.63
N LYS A 15 -25.09 -2.35 9.84
CA LYS A 15 -23.74 -1.98 10.29
C LYS A 15 -22.64 -2.47 9.35
N GLU A 16 -22.77 -3.69 8.81
CA GLU A 16 -21.85 -4.24 7.80
C GLU A 16 -21.81 -3.38 6.53
N ILE A 17 -22.96 -3.07 5.95
CA ILE A 17 -23.04 -2.22 4.75
C ILE A 17 -22.50 -0.81 5.04
N LEU A 18 -22.86 -0.21 6.18
CA LEU A 18 -22.40 1.13 6.54
C LEU A 18 -20.88 1.18 6.74
N TYR A 19 -20.29 0.11 7.30
CA TYR A 19 -18.84 -0.03 7.41
C TYR A 19 -18.16 -0.10 6.04
N LEU A 20 -18.70 -0.93 5.13
CA LEU A 20 -18.16 -1.03 3.77
C LEU A 20 -18.25 0.32 3.03
N ILE A 21 -19.36 1.05 3.19
CA ILE A 21 -19.53 2.37 2.59
C ILE A 21 -18.58 3.39 3.23
N SER A 22 -18.43 3.41 4.56
CA SER A 22 -17.63 4.43 5.23
C SER A 22 -16.15 4.29 4.92
N ASP A 23 -15.66 3.05 4.88
CA ASP A 23 -14.24 2.74 4.77
C ASP A 23 -13.75 2.65 3.33
N ASP A 24 -14.64 2.62 2.33
CA ASP A 24 -14.27 2.70 0.92
C ASP A 24 -13.84 4.13 0.54
N VAL A 25 -12.62 4.50 0.91
CA VAL A 25 -12.04 5.83 0.66
C VAL A 25 -11.82 6.13 -0.83
N SER A 26 -12.02 5.17 -1.74
CA SER A 26 -12.03 5.43 -3.19
C SER A 26 -13.27 6.20 -3.66
N VAL A 27 -14.28 6.30 -2.81
CA VAL A 27 -15.52 7.04 -3.06
C VAL A 27 -15.49 8.38 -2.32
N SER A 28 -15.96 9.45 -2.96
CA SER A 28 -15.94 10.79 -2.35
C SER A 28 -16.69 10.83 -1.01
N PRO A 29 -16.24 11.63 -0.03
CA PRO A 29 -16.91 11.77 1.27
C PRO A 29 -18.42 12.06 1.15
N GLU A 30 -18.81 12.96 0.24
CA GLU A 30 -20.21 13.37 0.03
C GLU A 30 -21.06 12.21 -0.47
N LYS A 31 -20.51 11.39 -1.39
CA LYS A 31 -21.21 10.23 -1.92
C LYS A 31 -21.34 9.14 -0.86
N ARG A 32 -20.31 8.88 -0.07
CA ARG A 32 -20.36 7.95 1.07
C ARG A 32 -21.41 8.36 2.10
N ILE A 33 -21.41 9.63 2.51
CA ILE A 33 -22.41 10.17 3.45
C ILE A 33 -23.83 10.01 2.90
N ARG A 34 -24.05 10.33 1.62
CA ARG A 34 -25.36 10.13 0.98
C ARG A 34 -25.80 8.67 1.00
N LEU A 35 -24.90 7.73 0.71
CA LEU A 35 -25.19 6.29 0.75
C LEU A 35 -25.51 5.80 2.17
N ILE A 36 -24.79 6.29 3.19
CA ILE A 36 -25.07 6.01 4.61
C ILE A 36 -26.48 6.48 4.99
N ILE A 37 -26.84 7.70 4.60
CA ILE A 37 -28.17 8.27 4.84
C ILE A 37 -29.23 7.44 4.11
N HIS A 38 -29.01 7.12 2.84
CA HIS A 38 -29.94 6.34 2.03
C HIS A 38 -30.17 4.93 2.59
N ALA A 39 -29.11 4.22 2.96
CA ALA A 39 -29.19 2.87 3.53
C ALA A 39 -29.95 2.86 4.86
N SER A 40 -29.66 3.83 5.75
CA SER A 40 -30.36 3.97 7.02
C SER A 40 -31.84 4.33 6.83
N SER A 41 -32.15 5.26 5.91
CA SER A 41 -33.54 5.61 5.57
C SER A 41 -34.34 4.44 5.00
N LEU A 42 -33.72 3.60 4.14
CA LEU A 42 -34.35 2.38 3.63
C LEU A 42 -34.70 1.41 4.75
N VAL A 43 -33.79 1.18 5.70
CA VAL A 43 -34.04 0.27 6.83
C VAL A 43 -35.12 0.84 7.75
N CYS A 44 -35.10 2.14 8.04
CA CYS A 44 -36.15 2.79 8.82
C CYS A 44 -37.53 2.65 8.14
N ALA A 45 -37.60 2.85 6.82
CA ALA A 45 -38.84 2.67 6.07
C ALA A 45 -39.32 1.20 6.08
N LEU A 46 -38.42 0.23 5.97
CA LEU A 46 -38.72 -1.20 6.07
C LEU A 46 -39.19 -1.64 7.46
N VAL A 47 -38.75 -0.94 8.52
CA VAL A 47 -39.21 -1.18 9.91
C VAL A 47 -40.61 -0.60 10.09
N ALA A 48 -40.90 0.57 9.51
CA ALA A 48 -42.20 1.23 9.61
C ALA A 48 -43.36 0.44 8.98
N ILE A 49 -43.07 -0.54 8.11
CA ILE A 49 -44.07 -1.47 7.56
C ILE A 49 -44.63 -2.41 8.64
N GLN A 50 -43.84 -2.69 9.68
CA GLN A 50 -44.21 -3.66 10.70
C GLN A 50 -45.11 -3.00 11.76
N PRO A 51 -46.22 -3.64 12.16
CA PRO A 51 -47.11 -3.13 13.21
C PRO A 51 -46.45 -3.30 14.59
N LEU A 52 -45.54 -2.38 14.92
CA LEU A 52 -44.77 -2.40 16.16
C LEU A 52 -45.19 -1.25 17.08
N PRO A 53 -45.75 -1.53 18.29
CA PRO A 53 -45.98 -0.49 19.26
C PRO A 53 -44.65 0.11 19.70
N PHE A 54 -44.55 1.45 19.73
CA PHE A 54 -43.33 2.18 20.14
C PHE A 54 -42.08 1.93 19.28
N ALA A 55 -42.24 1.54 18.00
CA ALA A 55 -41.14 1.26 17.06
C ALA A 55 -40.09 2.39 16.99
N ASP A 56 -40.52 3.64 17.10
CA ASP A 56 -39.68 4.79 16.86
C ASP A 56 -38.61 5.00 17.94
N ILE A 57 -38.95 4.73 19.21
CA ILE A 57 -38.04 4.92 20.35
C ILE A 57 -37.07 3.74 20.43
N PHE A 58 -37.57 2.51 20.30
CA PHE A 58 -36.76 1.31 20.57
C PHE A 58 -36.06 0.74 19.33
N VAL A 59 -36.43 1.17 18.11
CA VAL A 59 -35.87 0.61 16.87
C VAL A 59 -35.33 1.68 15.91
N LEU A 60 -36.15 2.67 15.52
CA LEU A 60 -35.72 3.67 14.53
C LEU A 60 -34.61 4.58 15.08
N THR A 61 -34.75 5.05 16.32
CA THR A 61 -33.77 5.93 16.95
C THR A 61 -32.36 5.30 17.00
N PRO A 62 -32.18 4.04 17.47
CA PRO A 62 -30.89 3.36 17.37
C PRO A 62 -30.29 3.31 15.95
N ILE A 63 -31.10 3.03 14.93
CA ILE A 63 -30.64 3.00 13.52
C ILE A 63 -30.13 4.37 13.10
N GLN A 64 -30.85 5.43 13.43
CA GLN A 64 -30.46 6.79 13.08
C GLN A 64 -29.22 7.26 13.88
N VAL A 65 -29.03 6.82 15.12
CA VAL A 65 -27.79 7.06 15.87
C VAL A 65 -26.61 6.38 15.17
N VAL A 66 -26.78 5.13 14.75
CA VAL A 66 -25.76 4.41 13.97
C VAL A 66 -25.45 5.17 12.68
N MET A 67 -26.45 5.69 11.96
CA MET A 67 -26.26 6.55 10.79
C MET A 67 -25.35 7.75 11.11
N VAL A 68 -25.62 8.49 12.18
CA VAL A 68 -24.82 9.67 12.58
C VAL A 68 -23.37 9.29 12.92
N ILE A 69 -23.15 8.16 13.60
CA ILE A 69 -21.81 7.64 13.91
C ILE A 69 -21.01 7.39 12.62
N TYR A 70 -21.63 6.75 11.62
CA TYR A 70 -20.95 6.47 10.34
C TYR A 70 -20.75 7.72 9.49
N ILE A 71 -21.67 8.70 9.52
CA ILE A 71 -21.44 10.02 8.89
C ILE A 71 -20.22 10.70 9.54
N SER A 72 -20.16 10.71 10.87
CA SER A 72 -19.03 11.26 11.61
C SER A 72 -17.71 10.57 11.27
N ARG A 73 -17.72 9.23 11.13
CA ARG A 73 -16.55 8.46 10.70
C ARG A 73 -16.00 8.93 9.35
N VAL A 74 -16.88 9.18 8.38
CA VAL A 74 -16.49 9.70 7.05
C VAL A 74 -15.90 11.12 7.15
N LEU A 75 -16.40 11.94 8.08
CA LEU A 75 -15.93 13.31 8.29
C LEU A 75 -14.64 13.43 9.12
N GLY A 76 -14.06 12.31 9.60
CA GLY A 76 -12.86 12.33 10.44
C GLY A 76 -13.12 12.36 11.96
N ASN A 77 -14.29 11.85 12.39
CA ASN A 77 -14.69 11.72 13.80
C ASN A 77 -14.76 13.03 14.62
N PRO A 78 -15.44 14.10 14.15
CA PRO A 78 -15.60 15.35 14.91
C PRO A 78 -16.31 15.20 16.27
N ILE A 79 -16.93 14.06 16.56
CA ILE A 79 -17.65 13.81 17.82
C ILE A 79 -16.77 13.18 18.92
N GLY A 80 -15.55 12.72 18.61
CA GLY A 80 -14.77 11.89 19.56
C GLY A 80 -15.55 10.65 20.06
N GLU A 81 -15.09 9.98 21.12
CA GLU A 81 -15.75 8.76 21.61
C GLU A 81 -17.08 9.03 22.35
N ASN A 82 -17.29 10.24 22.88
CA ASN A 82 -18.44 10.58 23.73
C ASN A 82 -19.47 11.55 23.09
N GLY A 83 -19.14 12.21 21.98
CA GLY A 83 -19.97 13.28 21.40
C GLY A 83 -21.16 12.82 20.58
N ALA A 84 -21.30 11.52 20.28
CA ALA A 84 -22.48 10.99 19.58
C ALA A 84 -23.78 11.30 20.34
N LYS A 85 -23.76 11.17 21.67
CA LYS A 85 -24.89 11.52 22.55
C LYS A 85 -25.19 13.01 22.55
N GLU A 86 -24.17 13.84 22.37
CA GLU A 86 -24.29 15.30 22.42
C GLU A 86 -24.79 15.87 21.08
N VAL A 87 -24.23 15.42 19.95
CA VAL A 87 -24.78 15.69 18.60
C VAL A 87 -26.21 15.20 18.50
N LEU A 88 -26.49 14.02 19.05
CA LEU A 88 -27.84 13.51 19.20
C LEU A 88 -28.70 14.48 20.02
N SER A 89 -28.24 14.93 21.21
CA SER A 89 -29.01 15.85 22.06
C SER A 89 -29.29 17.21 21.40
N TYR A 90 -28.32 17.78 20.68
CA TYR A 90 -28.46 19.04 19.98
C TYR A 90 -29.42 18.89 18.80
N THR A 91 -29.27 17.82 18.00
CA THR A 91 -30.16 17.57 16.86
C THR A 91 -31.59 17.21 17.32
N ILE A 92 -31.73 16.50 18.46
CA ILE A 92 -33.00 16.24 19.14
C ILE A 92 -33.68 17.55 19.55
N GLY A 93 -32.96 18.44 20.24
CA GLY A 93 -33.50 19.69 20.77
C GLY A 93 -33.77 20.77 19.71
N VAL A 94 -33.07 20.73 18.58
CA VAL A 94 -33.19 21.72 17.50
C VAL A 94 -34.26 21.35 16.46
N ILE A 95 -34.31 20.08 16.06
CA ILE A 95 -35.25 19.61 15.03
C ILE A 95 -36.56 19.12 15.65
N GLY A 96 -36.58 18.88 16.96
CA GLY A 96 -37.73 18.26 17.62
C GLY A 96 -37.86 16.79 17.23
N TRP A 97 -36.75 16.05 17.27
CA TRP A 97 -36.65 14.64 16.82
C TRP A 97 -37.69 13.72 17.49
N GLY A 98 -38.02 13.96 18.77
CA GLY A 98 -39.10 13.26 19.47
C GLY A 98 -40.50 13.61 18.96
N VAL A 99 -40.71 14.85 18.48
CA VAL A 99 -41.97 15.32 17.87
C VAL A 99 -42.11 14.77 16.45
N LEU A 100 -41.03 14.70 15.67
CA LEU A 100 -41.04 14.11 14.33
C LEU A 100 -41.33 12.60 14.36
N ALA A 101 -40.70 11.85 15.28
CA ALA A 101 -41.04 10.46 15.58
C ALA A 101 -42.52 10.31 15.98
N GLN A 102 -42.99 11.12 16.94
CA GLN A 102 -44.40 11.10 17.34
C GLN A 102 -45.38 11.44 16.21
N GLN A 103 -45.02 12.33 15.27
CA GLN A 103 -45.85 12.68 14.11
C GLN A 103 -45.86 11.59 13.04
N LEU A 104 -44.78 10.82 12.88
CA LEU A 104 -44.76 9.62 12.01
C LEU A 104 -45.73 8.56 12.55
N ILE A 105 -45.73 8.33 13.86
CA ILE A 105 -46.69 7.47 14.56
C ILE A 105 -48.13 7.99 14.38
N LEU A 106 -48.38 9.28 14.62
CA LEU A 106 -49.73 9.86 14.52
C LEU A 106 -50.27 9.89 13.10
N ALA A 107 -49.41 10.09 12.10
CA ALA A 107 -49.76 10.00 10.69
C ALA A 107 -50.11 8.56 10.29
N GLY A 108 -49.36 7.56 10.76
CA GLY A 108 -49.64 6.14 10.53
C GLY A 108 -50.91 5.64 11.26
N TYR A 109 -51.12 6.09 12.51
CA TYR A 109 -52.27 5.70 13.34
C TYR A 109 -53.60 6.30 12.89
N LYS A 110 -53.62 7.51 12.29
CA LYS A 110 -54.86 8.14 11.80
C LYS A 110 -55.40 7.52 10.50
N THR A 111 -54.64 6.67 9.83
CA THR A 111 -55.06 5.89 8.65
C THR A 111 -55.49 4.48 9.07
N PHE A 112 -56.70 4.37 9.63
CA PHE A 112 -57.33 3.14 10.12
C PHE A 112 -57.79 2.20 8.96
N ILE A 113 -56.87 1.76 8.09
CA ILE A 113 -57.10 0.59 7.24
C ILE A 113 -55.88 -0.33 7.35
N PRO A 114 -56.00 -1.51 7.99
CA PRO A 114 -54.90 -2.45 8.29
C PRO A 114 -54.09 -3.01 7.10
N TYR A 115 -54.28 -2.51 5.88
CA TYR A 115 -53.53 -2.90 4.68
C TYR A 115 -53.16 -1.72 3.77
N LEU A 116 -53.74 -0.51 3.98
CA LEU A 116 -53.55 0.67 3.13
C LEU A 116 -52.56 1.70 3.72
N GLY A 117 -52.24 1.61 5.02
CA GLY A 117 -51.30 2.52 5.69
C GLY A 117 -49.83 2.37 5.30
N GLY A 118 -49.44 1.23 4.70
CA GLY A 118 -48.05 0.97 4.28
C GLY A 118 -47.59 1.85 3.12
N LEU A 119 -48.49 2.22 2.19
CA LEU A 119 -48.14 2.93 0.96
C LEU A 119 -47.75 4.40 1.18
N THR A 120 -48.34 5.06 2.18
CA THR A 120 -48.10 6.48 2.48
C THR A 120 -47.06 6.69 3.58
N THR A 121 -46.97 5.76 4.54
CA THR A 121 -46.05 5.86 5.69
C THR A 121 -44.61 5.59 5.30
N VAL A 122 -44.36 4.60 4.43
CA VAL A 122 -43.01 4.20 4.00
C VAL A 122 -42.22 5.34 3.34
N PRO A 123 -42.75 6.04 2.31
CA PRO A 123 -42.07 7.18 1.70
C PRO A 123 -41.83 8.32 2.70
N LEU A 124 -42.77 8.55 3.63
CA LEU A 124 -42.68 9.62 4.62
C LEU A 124 -41.55 9.35 5.62
N VAL A 125 -41.47 8.13 6.17
CA VAL A 125 -40.42 7.72 7.10
C VAL A 125 -39.04 7.76 6.43
N TYR A 126 -38.96 7.29 5.19
CA TYR A 126 -37.73 7.39 4.39
C TYR A 126 -37.29 8.85 4.24
N ALA A 127 -38.18 9.73 3.78
CA ALA A 127 -37.85 11.12 3.47
C ALA A 127 -37.53 11.94 4.73
N ALA A 128 -38.23 11.67 5.84
CA ALA A 128 -37.93 12.28 7.14
C ALA A 128 -36.56 11.84 7.66
N THR A 129 -36.26 10.53 7.61
CA THR A 129 -34.95 9.99 8.02
C THR A 129 -33.83 10.55 7.14
N PHE A 130 -34.08 10.73 5.84
CA PHE A 130 -33.12 11.30 4.91
C PHE A 130 -32.81 12.77 5.24
N GLY A 131 -33.83 13.58 5.54
CA GLY A 131 -33.67 14.97 5.98
C GLY A 131 -32.87 15.07 7.28
N LEU A 132 -33.18 14.21 8.26
CA LEU A 132 -32.44 14.11 9.52
C LEU A 132 -30.95 13.79 9.31
N GLY A 133 -30.64 12.89 8.36
CA GLY A 133 -29.26 12.57 8.01
C GLY A 133 -28.46 13.77 7.51
N TYR A 134 -29.04 14.60 6.64
CA TYR A 134 -28.40 15.83 6.16
C TYR A 134 -28.28 16.91 7.23
N ALA A 135 -29.28 17.00 8.11
CA ALA A 135 -29.21 17.89 9.25
C ALA A 135 -28.06 17.51 10.19
N ALA A 136 -27.92 16.21 10.50
CA ALA A 136 -26.81 15.70 11.29
C ALA A 136 -25.44 15.92 10.61
N LYS A 137 -25.34 15.65 9.29
CA LYS A 137 -24.15 15.97 8.49
C LYS A 137 -23.73 17.43 8.68
N THR A 138 -24.66 18.36 8.55
CA THR A 138 -24.38 19.80 8.63
C THR A 138 -23.90 20.20 10.02
N VAL A 139 -24.50 19.66 11.08
CA VAL A 139 -24.05 19.89 12.47
C VAL A 139 -22.64 19.35 12.69
N LEU A 140 -22.33 18.16 12.14
CA LEU A 140 -21.01 17.55 12.24
C LEU A 140 -19.94 18.35 11.48
N GLU A 141 -20.28 18.87 10.29
CA GLU A 141 -19.39 19.72 9.49
C GLU A 141 -19.12 21.06 10.19
N ALA A 142 -20.16 21.68 10.77
CA ALA A 142 -19.99 22.90 11.57
C ALA A 142 -19.04 22.63 12.76
N ARG A 143 -19.21 21.51 13.47
CA ARG A 143 -18.31 21.13 14.58
C ARG A 143 -16.87 20.90 14.14
N LEU A 144 -16.64 20.27 12.99
CA LEU A 144 -15.28 20.06 12.45
C LEU A 144 -14.53 21.38 12.24
N HIS A 145 -15.27 22.46 12.00
CA HIS A 145 -14.73 23.80 11.76
C HIS A 145 -14.86 24.74 12.98
N ASP A 146 -15.16 24.21 14.17
CA ASP A 146 -15.43 25.00 15.39
C ASP A 146 -16.51 26.09 15.20
N GLN A 147 -17.48 25.82 14.32
CA GLN A 147 -18.58 26.72 13.99
C GLN A 147 -19.88 26.28 14.67
N GLN A 148 -20.71 27.26 15.02
CA GLN A 148 -22.09 27.02 15.42
C GLN A 148 -23.03 27.31 14.26
N ILE A 149 -24.06 26.48 14.11
CA ILE A 149 -25.11 26.63 13.11
C ILE A 149 -26.45 26.88 13.81
N SER A 150 -27.24 27.82 13.27
CA SER A 150 -28.53 28.21 13.85
C SER A 150 -29.59 27.12 13.71
N LYS A 151 -30.61 27.17 14.56
CA LYS A 151 -31.70 26.19 14.56
C LYS A 151 -32.52 26.26 13.28
N GLU A 152 -32.73 27.47 12.78
CA GLU A 152 -33.50 27.79 11.59
C GLU A 152 -32.80 27.21 10.34
N GLU A 153 -31.47 27.31 10.30
CA GLU A 153 -30.66 26.78 9.21
C GLU A 153 -30.70 25.25 9.16
N ILE A 154 -30.51 24.60 10.31
CA ILE A 154 -30.63 23.13 10.43
C ILE A 154 -32.00 22.66 9.95
N LYS A 155 -33.07 23.36 10.36
CA LYS A 155 -34.45 23.04 9.97
C LYS A 155 -34.68 23.23 8.47
N ARG A 156 -34.11 24.29 7.87
CA ARG A 156 -34.17 24.55 6.43
C ARG A 156 -33.52 23.42 5.64
N ILE A 157 -32.27 23.07 5.96
CA ILE A 157 -31.51 22.01 5.28
C ILE A 157 -32.23 20.67 5.40
N SER A 158 -32.73 20.33 6.60
CA SER A 158 -33.51 19.11 6.83
C SER A 158 -34.74 19.06 5.91
N LYS A 159 -35.51 20.15 5.86
CA LYS A 159 -36.72 20.25 5.03
C LYS A 159 -36.39 20.12 3.53
N GLU A 160 -35.36 20.82 3.06
CA GLU A 160 -34.91 20.74 1.67
C GLU A 160 -34.47 19.32 1.28
N ALA A 161 -33.70 18.65 2.14
CA ALA A 161 -33.27 17.28 1.95
C ALA A 161 -34.46 16.29 1.96
N THR A 162 -35.46 16.50 2.83
CA THR A 162 -36.70 15.70 2.84
C THR A 162 -37.50 15.90 1.56
N GLU A 163 -37.67 17.13 1.07
CA GLU A 163 -38.40 17.40 -0.17
C GLU A 163 -37.65 16.85 -1.39
N ARG A 164 -36.31 16.95 -1.40
CA ARG A 164 -35.45 16.31 -2.39
C ARG A 164 -35.66 14.80 -2.41
N ALA A 165 -35.65 14.17 -1.24
CA ALA A 165 -35.87 12.74 -1.11
C ALA A 165 -37.24 12.31 -1.66
N LYS A 166 -38.30 13.10 -1.49
CA LYS A 166 -39.62 12.78 -2.07
C LYS A 166 -39.65 12.88 -3.60
N LYS A 167 -38.89 13.80 -4.19
CA LYS A 167 -38.92 14.11 -5.64
C LYS A 167 -37.96 13.29 -6.47
N GLU A 168 -36.75 13.03 -5.96
CA GLU A 168 -35.64 12.43 -6.73
C GLU A 168 -35.61 10.91 -6.64
N THR A 169 -36.28 10.30 -5.67
CA THR A 169 -36.26 8.83 -5.51
C THR A 169 -37.20 8.15 -6.50
N LYS A 170 -36.64 7.34 -7.38
CA LYS A 170 -37.38 6.39 -8.23
C LYS A 170 -37.70 5.07 -7.51
N ILE A 171 -37.70 5.10 -6.18
CA ILE A 171 -37.89 3.92 -5.35
C ILE A 171 -39.34 3.49 -5.50
N GLU A 172 -39.55 2.23 -5.84
CA GLU A 172 -40.85 1.61 -5.75
C GLU A 172 -41.15 1.37 -4.26
N TRP A 173 -42.16 2.06 -3.72
CA TRP A 173 -42.48 2.05 -2.29
C TRP A 173 -43.24 0.79 -1.83
N THR A 174 -42.95 -0.33 -2.48
CA THR A 174 -43.39 -1.68 -2.12
C THR A 174 -42.30 -2.38 -1.32
N ILE A 175 -42.65 -3.48 -0.63
CA ILE A 175 -41.65 -4.28 0.10
C ILE A 175 -40.58 -4.80 -0.87
N GLU A 176 -40.99 -5.22 -2.06
CA GLU A 176 -40.14 -5.73 -3.13
C GLU A 176 -39.21 -4.64 -3.67
N GLY A 177 -39.73 -3.42 -3.91
CA GLY A 177 -38.93 -2.28 -4.34
C GLY A 177 -37.86 -1.87 -3.34
N LEU A 178 -38.20 -1.81 -2.05
CA LEU A 178 -37.23 -1.53 -0.98
C LEU A 178 -36.17 -2.64 -0.84
N LYS A 179 -36.57 -3.91 -0.97
CA LYS A 179 -35.62 -5.04 -0.99
C LYS A 179 -34.69 -4.98 -2.19
N LYS A 180 -35.19 -4.56 -3.36
CA LYS A 180 -34.39 -4.36 -4.57
C LYS A 180 -33.35 -3.27 -4.34
N GLU A 181 -33.72 -2.13 -3.77
CA GLU A 181 -32.75 -1.08 -3.45
C GLU A 181 -31.72 -1.51 -2.41
N TRP A 182 -32.13 -2.30 -1.42
CA TRP A 182 -31.20 -2.90 -0.47
C TRP A 182 -30.19 -3.85 -1.15
N SER A 183 -30.64 -4.65 -2.11
CA SER A 183 -29.76 -5.51 -2.91
C SER A 183 -28.82 -4.70 -3.81
N ASN A 184 -29.28 -3.60 -4.39
CA ASN A 184 -28.45 -2.68 -5.16
C ASN A 184 -27.33 -2.08 -4.29
N LEU A 185 -27.65 -1.67 -3.06
CA LEU A 185 -26.66 -1.18 -2.10
C LEU A 185 -25.60 -2.23 -1.77
N LYS A 186 -26.00 -3.48 -1.55
CA LYS A 186 -25.07 -4.59 -1.33
C LYS A 186 -24.14 -4.79 -2.51
N GLN A 187 -24.69 -4.79 -3.72
CA GLN A 187 -23.91 -4.94 -4.94
C GLN A 187 -22.89 -3.81 -5.11
N GLN A 188 -23.25 -2.57 -4.75
CA GLN A 188 -22.32 -1.43 -4.78
C GLN A 188 -21.15 -1.58 -3.79
N THR A 189 -21.33 -2.31 -2.69
CA THR A 189 -20.27 -2.57 -1.70
C THR A 189 -19.47 -3.84 -1.95
N GLU A 190 -19.91 -4.69 -2.89
CA GLU A 190 -19.34 -6.03 -3.09
C GLU A 190 -17.89 -5.98 -3.56
N GLU A 191 -17.56 -5.06 -4.48
CA GLU A 191 -16.21 -4.90 -4.99
C GLU A 191 -15.20 -4.57 -3.86
N PHE A 192 -15.56 -3.63 -2.98
CA PHE A 192 -14.71 -3.27 -1.84
C PHE A 192 -14.62 -4.39 -0.81
N LYS A 193 -15.71 -5.12 -0.58
CA LYS A 193 -15.72 -6.30 0.28
C LYS A 193 -14.75 -7.38 -0.22
N LEU A 194 -14.81 -7.71 -1.52
CA LEU A 194 -13.89 -8.68 -2.14
C LEU A 194 -12.43 -8.23 -2.04
N TYR A 195 -12.17 -6.93 -2.23
CA TYR A 195 -10.84 -6.36 -2.00
C TYR A 195 -10.37 -6.59 -0.56
N LEU A 196 -11.20 -6.27 0.44
CA LEU A 196 -10.87 -6.45 1.85
C LEU A 196 -10.60 -7.92 2.21
N GLU A 197 -11.41 -8.84 1.69
CA GLU A 197 -11.23 -10.29 1.89
C GLU A 197 -9.91 -10.77 1.27
N ASN A 198 -9.62 -10.35 0.04
CA ASN A 198 -8.41 -10.74 -0.67
C ASN A 198 -7.14 -10.19 -0.02
N ILE A 199 -7.11 -8.89 0.30
CA ILE A 199 -5.92 -8.27 0.91
C ILE A 199 -5.64 -8.83 2.31
N SER A 200 -6.69 -9.19 3.07
CA SER A 200 -6.57 -9.81 4.39
C SER A 200 -6.07 -11.26 4.30
N ARG A 201 -6.50 -12.02 3.29
CA ARG A 201 -5.97 -13.36 3.01
C ARG A 201 -4.48 -13.28 2.69
N LEU A 202 -4.10 -12.41 1.75
CA LEU A 202 -2.71 -12.22 1.35
C LEU A 202 -1.83 -11.70 2.48
N GLU A 203 -2.36 -10.91 3.41
CA GLU A 203 -1.63 -10.45 4.59
C GLU A 203 -1.28 -11.61 5.53
N LYS A 204 -2.21 -12.55 5.75
CA LYS A 204 -1.95 -13.75 6.54
C LYS A 204 -0.88 -14.63 5.90
N GLU A 205 -0.93 -14.79 4.58
CA GLU A 205 0.09 -15.55 3.83
C GLU A 205 1.46 -14.84 3.91
N LEU A 206 1.50 -13.52 3.79
CA LEU A 206 2.74 -12.74 3.94
C LEU A 206 3.31 -12.87 5.36
N GLN A 207 2.47 -12.84 6.40
CA GLN A 207 2.88 -13.02 7.79
C GLN A 207 3.48 -14.40 8.04
N TYR A 208 2.96 -15.44 7.40
CA TYR A 208 3.55 -16.79 7.46
C TYR A 208 5.00 -16.80 6.96
N TYR A 209 5.26 -16.23 5.78
CA TYR A 209 6.63 -16.14 5.24
C TYR A 209 7.52 -15.24 6.10
N ARG A 210 7.00 -14.09 6.55
CA ARG A 210 7.74 -13.19 7.45
C ARG A 210 8.23 -13.91 8.71
N GLY A 211 7.38 -14.70 9.36
CA GLY A 211 7.76 -15.48 10.55
C GLY A 211 8.85 -16.52 10.25
N LYS A 212 8.83 -17.13 9.07
CA LYS A 212 9.90 -18.04 8.61
C LYS A 212 11.23 -17.33 8.40
N ILE A 213 11.21 -16.14 7.79
CA ILE A 213 12.42 -15.33 7.56
C ILE A 213 13.02 -14.87 8.87
N GLU A 214 12.19 -14.32 9.77
CA GLU A 214 12.64 -13.80 11.05
C GLU A 214 13.20 -14.92 11.95
N GLY A 215 12.70 -16.14 11.80
CA GLY A 215 13.25 -17.34 12.45
C GLY A 215 14.43 -17.99 11.72
N ASN A 216 14.92 -17.43 10.60
CA ASN A 216 15.94 -18.02 9.72
C ASN A 216 15.62 -19.43 9.19
N PHE A 217 14.34 -19.72 8.92
CA PHE A 217 13.85 -21.05 8.50
C PHE A 217 13.52 -21.17 7.00
N LEU A 218 13.78 -20.14 6.18
CA LEU A 218 13.62 -20.22 4.72
C LEU A 218 14.89 -20.84 4.13
N GLU A 219 14.82 -22.13 3.83
CA GLU A 219 15.98 -22.93 3.39
C GLU A 219 15.83 -23.49 1.96
N ASN A 220 14.71 -23.26 1.25
CA ASN A 220 14.50 -23.84 -0.08
C ASN A 220 13.85 -22.89 -1.13
N THR A 221 14.14 -23.16 -2.40
CA THR A 221 13.67 -22.40 -3.58
C THR A 221 12.15 -22.42 -3.75
N VAL A 222 11.44 -23.44 -3.28
CA VAL A 222 9.97 -23.55 -3.40
C VAL A 222 9.28 -22.53 -2.49
N GLU A 223 9.80 -22.32 -1.29
CA GLU A 223 9.29 -21.31 -0.36
C GLU A 223 9.58 -19.88 -0.83
N GLU A 224 10.73 -19.64 -1.46
CA GLU A 224 11.06 -18.37 -2.11
C GLU A 224 10.09 -18.05 -3.26
N GLN A 225 9.82 -19.03 -4.13
CA GLN A 225 8.82 -18.90 -5.20
C GLN A 225 7.41 -18.64 -4.64
N GLY A 226 7.06 -19.30 -3.53
CA GLY A 226 5.78 -19.08 -2.84
C GLY A 226 5.62 -17.65 -2.33
N LEU A 227 6.66 -17.08 -1.73
CA LEU A 227 6.67 -15.68 -1.30
C LEU A 227 6.54 -14.73 -2.49
N GLU A 228 7.29 -14.97 -3.57
CA GLU A 228 7.23 -14.14 -4.77
C GLU A 228 5.80 -14.11 -5.36
N VAL A 229 5.13 -15.26 -5.44
CA VAL A 229 3.73 -15.34 -5.90
C VAL A 229 2.79 -14.50 -5.01
N VAL A 230 2.93 -14.59 -3.68
CA VAL A 230 2.12 -13.79 -2.76
C VAL A 230 2.37 -12.29 -2.94
N LEU A 231 3.64 -11.88 -3.09
CA LEU A 231 3.98 -10.48 -3.34
C LEU A 231 3.41 -9.98 -4.66
N GLN A 232 3.50 -10.76 -5.74
CA GLN A 232 2.91 -10.39 -7.03
C GLN A 232 1.39 -10.21 -6.94
N GLN A 233 0.69 -11.14 -6.27
CA GLN A 233 -0.76 -11.01 -6.04
C GLN A 233 -1.11 -9.77 -5.22
N ARG A 234 -0.29 -9.42 -4.21
CA ARG A 234 -0.46 -8.19 -3.42
C ARG A 234 -0.24 -6.94 -4.27
N ILE A 235 0.82 -6.91 -5.08
CA ILE A 235 1.12 -5.80 -6.01
C ILE A 235 -0.06 -5.59 -6.97
N GLU A 236 -0.58 -6.65 -7.58
CA GLU A 236 -1.74 -6.57 -8.49
C GLU A 236 -2.99 -6.05 -7.76
N THR A 237 -3.28 -6.60 -6.58
CA THR A 237 -4.44 -6.20 -5.77
C THR A 237 -4.39 -4.72 -5.39
N ILE A 238 -3.23 -4.23 -4.94
CA ILE A 238 -3.03 -2.83 -4.56
C ILE A 238 -3.04 -1.94 -5.82
N SER A 239 -2.41 -2.36 -6.91
CA SER A 239 -2.41 -1.62 -8.18
C SER A 239 -3.83 -1.38 -8.69
N ASN A 240 -4.64 -2.44 -8.75
CA ASN A 240 -6.03 -2.37 -9.19
C ASN A 240 -6.87 -1.47 -8.28
N ARG A 241 -6.61 -1.51 -6.96
CA ARG A 241 -7.27 -0.63 -6.00
C ARG A 241 -6.90 0.84 -6.22
N LEU A 242 -5.62 1.13 -6.38
CA LEU A 242 -5.12 2.51 -6.54
C LEU A 242 -5.45 3.10 -7.91
N ALA A 243 -5.68 2.28 -8.94
CA ALA A 243 -6.13 2.72 -10.26
C ALA A 243 -7.47 3.48 -10.25
N LYS A 244 -8.26 3.35 -9.17
CA LYS A 244 -9.51 4.12 -8.97
C LYS A 244 -9.25 5.63 -8.83
N TYR A 245 -8.05 6.04 -8.40
CA TYR A 245 -7.68 7.44 -8.20
C TYR A 245 -7.11 8.05 -9.48
N ASN A 246 -7.94 8.30 -10.49
CA ASN A 246 -7.49 8.72 -11.84
C ASN A 246 -6.69 10.04 -11.95
N ARG A 247 -6.53 10.78 -10.85
CA ARG A 247 -5.70 11.99 -10.74
C ARG A 247 -4.38 11.77 -10.01
N VAL A 248 -4.20 10.60 -9.39
CA VAL A 248 -3.01 10.25 -8.62
C VAL A 248 -2.33 9.08 -9.32
N TYR A 249 -1.15 9.34 -9.87
CA TYR A 249 -0.30 8.31 -10.41
C TYR A 249 0.67 7.84 -9.33
N VAL A 250 0.78 6.52 -9.16
CA VAL A 250 1.66 5.91 -8.16
C VAL A 250 2.74 5.14 -8.90
N ASN A 251 4.00 5.51 -8.68
CA ASN A 251 5.13 4.80 -9.27
C ASN A 251 5.08 3.30 -8.89
N PRO A 252 5.30 2.36 -9.83
CA PRO A 252 5.30 0.93 -9.55
C PRO A 252 6.19 0.51 -8.38
N GLN A 253 7.35 1.15 -8.18
CA GLN A 253 8.23 0.88 -7.04
C GLN A 253 7.57 1.19 -5.70
N VAL A 254 6.75 2.25 -5.64
CA VAL A 254 5.96 2.58 -4.45
C VAL A 254 4.97 1.45 -4.16
N ILE A 255 4.29 0.93 -5.18
CA ILE A 255 3.36 -0.19 -5.02
C ILE A 255 4.08 -1.44 -4.51
N THR A 256 5.29 -1.72 -5.01
CA THR A 256 6.14 -2.80 -4.49
C THR A 256 6.39 -2.63 -2.99
N TYR A 257 6.74 -1.43 -2.52
CA TYR A 257 6.91 -1.18 -1.08
C TYR A 257 5.61 -1.32 -0.30
N LEU A 258 4.49 -0.79 -0.81
CA LEU A 258 3.18 -0.94 -0.16
C LEU A 258 2.76 -2.40 -0.02
N SER A 259 3.12 -3.26 -0.99
CA SER A 259 2.84 -4.70 -0.93
C SER A 259 3.49 -5.41 0.26
N LEU A 260 4.55 -4.82 0.84
CA LEU A 260 5.27 -5.37 1.99
C LEU A 260 4.68 -4.89 3.33
N LEU A 261 3.81 -3.89 3.32
CA LEU A 261 3.21 -3.31 4.53
C LEU A 261 2.00 -4.12 5.02
N SER A 262 1.64 -3.88 6.28
CA SER A 262 0.37 -4.36 6.84
C SER A 262 -0.82 -3.72 6.11
N LYS A 263 -1.98 -4.39 6.14
CA LYS A 263 -3.22 -3.84 5.61
C LYS A 263 -3.56 -2.50 6.27
N GLU A 264 -3.32 -2.37 7.56
CA GLU A 264 -3.57 -1.11 8.28
C GLU A 264 -2.71 0.04 7.73
N HIS A 265 -1.42 -0.20 7.48
CA HIS A 265 -0.52 0.80 6.91
C HIS A 265 -0.92 1.15 5.47
N ILE A 266 -1.34 0.17 4.67
CA ILE A 266 -1.90 0.41 3.32
C ILE A 266 -3.15 1.29 3.40
N ASP A 267 -4.07 1.01 4.33
CA ASP A 267 -5.29 1.79 4.53
C ASP A 267 -4.96 3.25 4.93
N ARG A 268 -3.89 3.47 5.71
CA ARG A 268 -3.40 4.83 6.06
C ARG A 268 -2.84 5.57 4.84
N VAL A 269 -2.06 4.89 3.99
CA VAL A 269 -1.55 5.46 2.73
C VAL A 269 -2.68 5.79 1.77
N GLU A 270 -3.63 4.87 1.58
CA GLU A 270 -4.76 5.06 0.68
C GLU A 270 -5.64 6.26 1.12
N LYS A 271 -5.81 6.48 2.43
CA LYS A 271 -6.50 7.67 2.95
C LYS A 271 -5.85 8.98 2.48
N ILE A 272 -4.51 9.05 2.49
CA ILE A 272 -3.78 10.22 1.98
C ILE A 272 -4.01 10.38 0.47
N ILE A 273 -3.87 9.29 -0.29
CA ILE A 273 -4.13 9.29 -1.74
C ILE A 273 -5.55 9.76 -2.05
N SER A 274 -6.54 9.30 -1.30
CA SER A 274 -7.94 9.71 -1.42
C SER A 274 -8.13 11.21 -1.16
N VAL A 275 -7.53 11.75 -0.10
CA VAL A 275 -7.59 13.20 0.19
C VAL A 275 -6.96 14.00 -0.95
N LEU A 276 -5.78 13.60 -1.41
CA LEU A 276 -5.08 14.23 -2.52
C LEU A 276 -5.88 14.18 -3.83
N HIS A 277 -6.60 13.09 -4.08
CA HIS A 277 -7.44 12.91 -5.26
C HIS A 277 -8.67 13.83 -5.26
N PHE A 278 -9.40 13.89 -4.14
CA PHE A 278 -10.67 14.62 -4.04
C PHE A 278 -10.50 16.10 -3.68
N ASP A 279 -9.48 16.43 -2.90
CA ASP A 279 -9.18 17.80 -2.45
C ASP A 279 -7.67 18.10 -2.51
N PRO A 280 -7.11 18.30 -3.72
CA PRO A 280 -5.68 18.58 -3.89
C PRO A 280 -5.21 19.81 -3.11
N MET A 281 -6.10 20.75 -2.77
CA MET A 281 -5.74 21.98 -2.03
C MET A 281 -5.36 21.69 -0.58
N LYS A 282 -5.85 20.60 0.01
CA LYS A 282 -5.42 20.12 1.33
C LYS A 282 -3.96 19.68 1.38
N MET A 283 -3.31 19.50 0.24
CA MET A 283 -1.88 19.16 0.19
C MET A 283 -1.04 20.12 1.04
N ASN A 284 -1.28 21.44 0.95
CA ASN A 284 -0.52 22.44 1.72
C ASN A 284 -0.61 22.25 3.25
N GLN A 285 -1.64 21.58 3.74
CA GLN A 285 -1.83 21.25 5.16
C GLN A 285 -1.16 19.93 5.55
N LEU A 286 -1.03 19.02 4.59
CA LEU A 286 -0.50 17.66 4.77
C LEU A 286 1.01 17.57 4.54
N THR A 287 1.59 18.52 3.80
CA THR A 287 2.98 18.46 3.35
C THR A 287 3.92 19.41 4.09
N LYS A 288 5.18 19.00 4.22
CA LYS A 288 6.30 19.95 4.44
C LYS A 288 7.01 20.18 3.11
N ARG A 289 7.37 21.44 2.84
CA ARG A 289 8.15 21.80 1.65
C ARG A 289 9.63 21.68 1.98
N ASN A 290 10.36 20.82 1.27
CA ASN A 290 11.81 20.78 1.31
C ASN A 290 12.42 21.51 0.09
N THR A 291 13.71 21.77 0.13
CA THR A 291 14.47 22.49 -0.91
C THR A 291 14.70 21.68 -2.19
N SER A 292 14.44 20.37 -2.14
CA SER A 292 14.27 19.47 -3.29
C SER A 292 12.90 19.72 -3.95
N ALA A 293 12.80 19.62 -5.27
CA ALA A 293 11.61 20.01 -6.04
C ALA A 293 10.30 19.22 -5.76
N LEU A 294 10.25 18.37 -4.72
CA LEU A 294 9.17 17.46 -4.37
C LEU A 294 8.51 17.85 -3.03
N TRP A 295 7.24 17.51 -2.89
CA TRP A 295 6.47 17.62 -1.66
C TRP A 295 6.62 16.36 -0.81
N GLU A 296 6.75 16.53 0.50
CA GLU A 296 6.88 15.44 1.47
C GLU A 296 5.60 15.32 2.31
N VAL A 297 4.94 14.15 2.27
CA VAL A 297 3.78 13.84 3.12
C VAL A 297 4.16 12.75 4.11
N SER A 298 4.32 13.12 5.38
CA SER A 298 4.56 12.15 6.45
C SER A 298 3.26 11.47 6.87
N ILE A 299 3.31 10.15 6.99
CA ILE A 299 2.22 9.29 7.40
C ILE A 299 2.62 8.64 8.72
N ASP A 300 1.90 8.99 9.79
CA ASP A 300 2.22 8.56 11.15
C ASP A 300 2.37 7.04 11.26
N GLN A 301 3.51 6.62 11.82
CA GLN A 301 3.92 5.22 12.00
C GLN A 301 4.05 4.39 10.70
N VAL A 302 4.04 5.02 9.52
CA VAL A 302 4.14 4.30 8.24
C VAL A 302 5.37 4.72 7.43
N GLY A 303 5.56 6.02 7.20
CA GLY A 303 6.64 6.53 6.36
C GLY A 303 6.32 7.85 5.67
N THR A 304 7.10 8.20 4.67
CA THR A 304 6.98 9.48 3.94
C THR A 304 6.77 9.24 2.45
N LEU A 305 5.75 9.88 1.87
CA LEU A 305 5.55 9.92 0.42
C LEU A 305 6.22 11.17 -0.18
N PHE A 306 6.84 11.01 -1.33
CA PHE A 306 7.42 12.10 -2.11
C PHE A 306 6.64 12.25 -3.42
N LEU A 307 6.11 13.45 -3.66
CA LEU A 307 5.20 13.70 -4.79
C LEU A 307 5.39 15.07 -5.43
N ASP A 308 4.95 15.23 -6.68
CA ASP A 308 4.81 16.54 -7.34
C ASP A 308 3.41 16.73 -7.94
N ILE A 309 3.10 17.98 -8.29
CA ILE A 309 1.86 18.34 -8.99
C ILE A 309 2.19 18.75 -10.42
N GLN A 310 1.58 18.07 -11.38
CA GLN A 310 1.70 18.39 -12.80
C GLN A 310 0.31 18.62 -13.41
N LYS A 311 0.01 19.88 -13.76
CA LYS A 311 -1.20 20.24 -14.52
C LYS A 311 -2.49 19.58 -14.00
N GLN A 312 -2.69 19.58 -12.68
CA GLN A 312 -3.83 18.98 -11.94
C GLN A 312 -3.77 17.45 -11.68
N THR A 313 -2.67 16.80 -12.01
CA THR A 313 -2.38 15.42 -11.57
C THR A 313 -1.30 15.42 -10.49
N ILE A 314 -1.32 14.40 -9.65
CA ILE A 314 -0.37 14.18 -8.58
C ILE A 314 0.45 12.95 -8.94
N GLN A 315 1.77 13.07 -8.97
CA GLN A 315 2.66 11.93 -9.19
C GLN A 315 3.34 11.59 -7.88
N ILE A 316 3.12 10.38 -7.37
CA ILE A 316 3.85 9.84 -6.23
C ILE A 316 5.08 9.13 -6.79
N HIS A 317 6.25 9.74 -6.58
CA HIS A 317 7.53 9.29 -7.15
C HIS A 317 8.16 8.19 -6.32
N SER A 318 8.20 8.38 -5.01
CA SER A 318 8.83 7.44 -4.08
C SER A 318 8.10 7.42 -2.74
N PHE A 319 8.38 6.36 -1.99
CA PHE A 319 7.89 6.14 -0.64
C PHE A 319 9.06 5.66 0.20
N GLU A 320 9.32 6.36 1.29
CA GLU A 320 10.32 6.00 2.28
C GLU A 320 9.58 5.43 3.51
N PRO A 321 9.46 4.09 3.62
CA PRO A 321 8.86 3.47 4.79
C PRO A 321 9.73 3.68 6.02
N LEU A 322 9.10 3.66 7.20
CA LEU A 322 9.83 3.56 8.45
C LEU A 322 10.67 2.27 8.46
N HIS A 323 11.89 2.38 8.99
CA HIS A 323 12.92 1.37 8.86
C HIS A 323 12.47 -0.04 9.25
N ASP A 324 11.66 -0.14 10.32
CA ASP A 324 11.21 -1.40 10.92
C ASP A 324 10.26 -2.21 10.03
N ASP A 325 9.53 -1.56 9.11
CA ASP A 325 8.51 -2.23 8.29
C ASP A 325 9.12 -3.17 7.23
N LEU A 326 10.37 -2.90 6.80
CA LEU A 326 11.03 -3.61 5.69
C LEU A 326 12.26 -4.44 6.08
N ILE A 327 12.65 -4.47 7.36
CA ILE A 327 13.87 -5.17 7.82
C ILE A 327 13.86 -6.62 7.35
N TRP A 328 12.74 -7.30 7.48
CA TRP A 328 12.60 -8.71 7.13
C TRP A 328 12.80 -8.95 5.63
N TYR A 329 12.29 -8.09 4.74
CA TYR A 329 12.44 -8.23 3.30
C TYR A 329 13.88 -7.93 2.84
N LYS A 330 14.53 -6.92 3.46
CA LYS A 330 15.94 -6.62 3.21
C LYS A 330 16.87 -7.78 3.58
N LYS A 331 16.50 -8.61 4.57
CA LYS A 331 17.25 -9.84 4.90
C LYS A 331 17.19 -10.88 3.79
N ILE A 332 16.10 -10.97 3.03
CA ILE A 332 15.98 -11.94 1.91
C ILE A 332 16.96 -11.57 0.80
N LYS A 333 17.03 -10.29 0.45
CA LYS A 333 17.91 -9.81 -0.63
C LYS A 333 19.38 -9.83 -0.27
N ASN A 334 19.73 -10.10 0.99
CA ASN A 334 21.10 -10.10 1.48
C ASN A 334 21.47 -11.49 2.00
N LYS A 335 22.36 -12.19 1.30
CA LYS A 335 22.89 -13.49 1.73
C LYS A 335 24.34 -13.32 2.18
N HIS A 336 24.73 -13.98 3.27
CA HIS A 336 26.14 -14.18 3.58
C HIS A 336 26.66 -15.41 2.81
N LEU A 337 27.67 -15.22 1.97
CA LEU A 337 28.38 -16.28 1.28
C LEU A 337 29.64 -16.63 2.04
N ARG A 338 29.96 -17.93 2.12
CA ARG A 338 31.17 -18.42 2.77
C ARG A 338 32.00 -19.27 1.82
N ASN A 339 33.31 -19.09 1.92
CA ASN A 339 34.30 -19.97 1.34
C ASN A 339 34.08 -20.29 -0.17
N SER A 340 33.79 -21.56 -0.51
CA SER A 340 33.64 -22.02 -1.89
C SER A 340 32.37 -21.49 -2.56
N GLU A 341 31.34 -21.09 -1.79
CA GLU A 341 30.13 -20.48 -2.34
C GLU A 341 30.44 -19.19 -3.10
N ILE A 342 31.41 -18.40 -2.60
CA ILE A 342 31.81 -17.13 -3.23
C ILE A 342 32.38 -17.40 -4.63
N ARG A 343 33.20 -18.45 -4.77
CA ARG A 343 33.77 -18.87 -6.06
C ARG A 343 32.70 -19.37 -7.02
N GLN A 344 31.74 -20.13 -6.52
CA GLN A 344 30.61 -20.64 -7.33
C GLN A 344 29.77 -19.48 -7.87
N VAL A 345 29.42 -18.50 -7.03
CA VAL A 345 28.68 -17.30 -7.46
C VAL A 345 29.48 -16.49 -8.47
N PHE A 346 30.80 -16.34 -8.28
CA PHE A 346 31.66 -15.67 -9.25
C PHE A 346 31.67 -16.36 -10.62
N LEU A 347 31.80 -17.69 -10.67
CA LEU A 347 31.75 -18.44 -11.93
C LEU A 347 30.38 -18.33 -12.60
N LYS A 348 29.31 -18.45 -11.81
CA LYS A 348 27.93 -18.29 -12.27
C LYS A 348 27.69 -16.90 -12.86
N ALA A 349 28.20 -15.84 -12.24
CA ALA A 349 28.10 -14.48 -12.75
C ALA A 349 28.70 -14.36 -14.17
N ILE A 350 29.85 -14.98 -14.44
CA ILE A 350 30.47 -14.96 -15.77
C ILE A 350 29.61 -15.70 -16.80
N GLU A 351 28.99 -16.80 -16.40
CA GLU A 351 28.19 -17.65 -17.27
C GLU A 351 26.83 -17.04 -17.60
N GLU A 352 26.22 -16.33 -16.64
CA GLU A 352 24.84 -15.83 -16.73
C GLU A 352 24.73 -14.34 -17.04
N ALA A 353 25.81 -13.55 -16.91
CA ALA A 353 25.79 -12.12 -17.22
C ALA A 353 25.24 -11.87 -18.64
N LYS A 354 24.35 -10.88 -18.72
CA LYS A 354 23.61 -10.51 -19.94
C LYS A 354 24.17 -9.27 -20.59
N TRP A 355 24.68 -8.29 -19.83
CA TRP A 355 25.15 -7.02 -20.39
C TRP A 355 26.42 -6.44 -19.77
N GLU A 356 26.66 -6.56 -18.46
CA GLU A 356 27.92 -6.07 -17.83
C GLU A 356 28.34 -6.90 -16.62
N LEU A 357 29.63 -7.24 -16.58
CA LEU A 357 30.30 -7.91 -15.48
C LEU A 357 31.45 -7.03 -14.97
N ASP A 358 31.35 -6.60 -13.72
CA ASP A 358 32.30 -5.69 -13.10
C ASP A 358 33.06 -6.40 -11.98
N ILE A 359 34.40 -6.36 -12.01
CA ILE A 359 35.26 -7.08 -11.07
C ILE A 359 36.31 -6.12 -10.49
N ILE A 360 36.36 -6.02 -9.17
CA ILE A 360 37.47 -5.44 -8.42
C ILE A 360 38.24 -6.58 -7.74
N SER A 361 39.51 -6.74 -8.08
CA SER A 361 40.42 -7.66 -7.40
C SER A 361 41.81 -7.02 -7.31
N PRO A 362 42.34 -6.75 -6.10
CA PRO A 362 43.61 -6.04 -5.96
C PRO A 362 44.78 -6.77 -6.62
N TRP A 363 44.73 -8.10 -6.58
CA TRP A 363 45.72 -8.98 -7.19
C TRP A 363 45.08 -9.89 -8.21
N MET A 364 45.89 -10.34 -9.15
CA MET A 364 45.58 -11.40 -10.11
C MET A 364 46.73 -12.41 -10.13
N SER A 365 46.42 -13.69 -10.33
CA SER A 365 47.44 -14.73 -10.41
C SER A 365 47.23 -15.66 -11.60
N HIS A 366 48.33 -16.13 -12.20
CA HIS A 366 48.33 -17.08 -13.32
C HIS A 366 47.66 -18.42 -12.98
N ARG A 367 47.56 -18.74 -11.68
CA ARG A 367 46.92 -19.99 -11.19
C ARG A 367 45.40 -19.90 -11.18
N VAL A 368 44.85 -18.68 -11.13
CA VAL A 368 43.41 -18.43 -11.03
C VAL A 368 42.87 -17.88 -12.34
N VAL A 369 43.62 -16.96 -12.97
CA VAL A 369 43.37 -16.49 -14.33
C VAL A 369 44.08 -17.43 -15.31
N ASP A 370 43.66 -18.69 -15.28
CA ASP A 370 44.12 -19.74 -16.18
C ASP A 370 43.32 -19.72 -17.51
N GLU A 371 43.69 -20.61 -18.45
CA GLU A 371 43.01 -20.70 -19.75
C GLU A 371 41.51 -20.99 -19.61
N GLU A 372 41.11 -21.77 -18.60
CA GLU A 372 39.69 -22.07 -18.37
C GLU A 372 38.89 -20.83 -17.99
N LEU A 373 39.37 -20.02 -17.03
CA LEU A 373 38.71 -18.78 -16.66
C LEU A 373 38.68 -17.79 -17.81
N MET A 374 39.79 -17.70 -18.57
CA MET A 374 39.87 -16.82 -19.73
C MET A 374 38.89 -17.21 -20.84
N ASP A 375 38.67 -18.51 -21.07
CA ASP A 375 37.67 -18.99 -22.02
C ASP A 375 36.23 -18.70 -21.56
N LYS A 376 35.97 -18.69 -20.24
CA LYS A 376 34.67 -18.27 -19.70
C LYS A 376 34.42 -16.78 -19.95
N PHE A 377 35.42 -15.92 -19.74
CA PHE A 377 35.33 -14.50 -20.10
C PHE A 377 35.12 -14.30 -21.61
N GLU A 378 35.85 -15.03 -22.45
CA GLU A 378 35.69 -15.00 -23.91
C GLU A 378 34.24 -15.33 -24.31
N LYS A 379 33.66 -16.38 -23.71
CA LYS A 379 32.26 -16.75 -23.94
C LYS A 379 31.29 -15.66 -23.53
N ALA A 380 31.55 -14.93 -22.44
CA ALA A 380 30.70 -13.82 -22.03
C ALA A 380 30.80 -12.62 -23.00
N LEU A 381 32.02 -12.24 -23.38
CA LEU A 381 32.28 -11.20 -24.39
C LEU A 381 31.62 -11.54 -25.74
N ALA A 382 31.68 -12.80 -26.16
CA ALA A 382 31.04 -13.28 -27.38
C ALA A 382 29.50 -13.19 -27.34
N ARG A 383 28.89 -13.30 -26.15
CA ARG A 383 27.45 -13.03 -25.95
C ARG A 383 27.09 -11.54 -25.99
N GLY A 384 28.09 -10.65 -26.02
CA GLY A 384 27.91 -9.21 -26.02
C GLY A 384 28.02 -8.54 -24.64
N VAL A 385 28.41 -9.28 -23.61
CA VAL A 385 28.63 -8.75 -22.26
C VAL A 385 29.86 -7.82 -22.26
N THR A 386 29.77 -6.70 -21.54
CA THR A 386 30.93 -5.85 -21.23
C THR A 386 31.60 -6.36 -19.97
N ILE A 387 32.90 -6.60 -19.98
CA ILE A 387 33.68 -6.99 -18.80
C ILE A 387 34.60 -5.83 -18.42
N LYS A 388 34.47 -5.35 -17.18
CA LYS A 388 35.35 -4.32 -16.60
C LYS A 388 36.10 -4.88 -15.40
N ILE A 389 37.42 -4.75 -15.42
CA ILE A 389 38.29 -5.20 -14.33
C ILE A 389 39.06 -4.00 -13.77
N LEU A 390 38.93 -3.78 -12.47
CA LEU A 390 39.74 -2.84 -11.70
C LEU A 390 40.69 -3.65 -10.82
N TYR A 391 41.99 -3.47 -11.00
CA TYR A 391 43.00 -4.21 -10.24
C TYR A 391 44.10 -3.30 -9.69
N GLY A 392 44.95 -3.84 -8.84
CA GLY A 392 46.16 -3.18 -8.35
C GLY A 392 46.05 -2.67 -6.92
N ILE A 393 47.18 -2.76 -6.23
CA ILE A 393 47.41 -2.19 -4.91
C ILE A 393 48.90 -1.87 -4.80
N ASN A 394 49.21 -0.67 -4.32
CA ASN A 394 50.56 -0.22 -4.04
C ASN A 394 50.70 -0.18 -2.51
N ASP A 395 51.54 -1.06 -1.95
CA ASP A 395 51.96 -1.00 -0.55
C ASP A 395 53.49 -1.01 -0.52
N LEU A 396 54.07 0.06 0.05
CA LEU A 396 55.51 0.33 0.01
C LEU A 396 56.31 -0.48 1.06
N SER A 397 55.64 -1.35 1.82
CA SER A 397 56.20 -1.90 3.07
C SER A 397 56.71 -3.35 3.02
N ALA A 398 56.61 -4.09 1.91
CA ALA A 398 57.05 -5.50 1.88
C ALA A 398 57.50 -6.04 0.51
N ASN A 399 58.67 -6.71 0.49
CA ASN A 399 59.28 -7.32 -0.71
C ASN A 399 58.40 -8.38 -1.40
N ASP A 400 57.56 -9.12 -0.67
CA ASP A 400 56.71 -10.17 -1.27
C ASP A 400 55.51 -9.63 -2.05
N PHE A 401 55.07 -8.40 -1.80
CA PHE A 401 53.95 -7.79 -2.51
C PHE A 401 54.35 -7.18 -3.86
N SER A 402 55.63 -6.80 -4.03
CA SER A 402 56.18 -6.38 -5.33
C SER A 402 55.94 -7.46 -6.39
N LYS A 403 56.25 -8.73 -6.06
CA LYS A 403 56.02 -9.88 -6.94
C LYS A 403 54.54 -10.09 -7.31
N ARG A 404 53.62 -9.86 -6.36
CA ARG A 404 52.17 -9.97 -6.63
C ARG A 404 51.67 -8.83 -7.52
N SER A 405 52.20 -7.63 -7.36
CA SER A 405 51.90 -6.51 -8.26
C SER A 405 52.41 -6.80 -9.67
N ASP A 406 53.69 -7.19 -9.79
CA ASP A 406 54.30 -7.50 -11.10
C ASP A 406 53.53 -8.60 -11.82
N GLN A 407 53.15 -9.66 -11.09
CA GLN A 407 52.31 -10.72 -11.63
C GLN A 407 50.93 -10.21 -12.07
N SER A 408 50.31 -9.32 -11.29
CA SER A 408 49.01 -8.76 -11.64
C SER A 408 49.09 -7.90 -12.90
N ASP A 409 50.16 -7.11 -13.03
CA ASP A 409 50.42 -6.30 -14.22
C ASP A 409 50.66 -7.19 -15.47
N GLU A 410 51.40 -8.29 -15.32
CA GLU A 410 51.59 -9.29 -16.39
C GLU A 410 50.27 -9.96 -16.81
N VAL A 411 49.45 -10.41 -15.85
CA VAL A 411 48.13 -11.00 -16.13
C VAL A 411 47.24 -9.97 -16.83
N ALA A 412 47.27 -8.70 -16.42
CA ALA A 412 46.48 -7.65 -17.06
C ALA A 412 46.86 -7.46 -18.52
N GLU A 413 48.16 -7.42 -18.84
CA GLU A 413 48.65 -7.36 -20.21
C GLU A 413 48.25 -8.59 -21.04
N LYS A 414 48.29 -9.78 -20.43
CA LYS A 414 47.81 -11.01 -21.08
C LYS A 414 46.33 -10.89 -21.46
N LEU A 415 45.48 -10.42 -20.55
CA LEU A 415 44.05 -10.24 -20.80
C LEU A 415 43.78 -9.17 -21.87
N ARG A 416 44.49 -8.03 -21.82
CA ARG A 416 44.38 -6.97 -22.85
C ARG A 416 44.66 -7.52 -24.25
N ARG A 417 45.73 -8.31 -24.40
CA ARG A 417 46.07 -8.93 -25.69
C ARG A 417 45.04 -9.97 -26.10
N ARG A 418 44.61 -10.84 -25.18
CA ARG A 418 43.66 -11.91 -25.46
C ARG A 418 42.31 -11.40 -25.96
N TYR A 419 41.83 -10.29 -25.40
CA TYR A 419 40.50 -9.73 -25.68
C TYR A 419 40.51 -8.48 -26.55
N ALA A 420 41.64 -8.13 -27.17
CA ALA A 420 41.78 -6.92 -27.99
C ALA A 420 40.71 -6.80 -29.09
N LEU A 421 40.28 -7.93 -29.66
CA LEU A 421 39.26 -7.97 -30.73
C LEU A 421 37.85 -7.58 -30.26
N TYR A 422 37.59 -7.55 -28.95
CA TYR A 422 36.29 -7.16 -28.40
C TYR A 422 36.15 -5.64 -28.18
N GLY A 423 37.23 -4.88 -28.41
CA GLY A 423 37.24 -3.42 -28.28
C GLY A 423 36.79 -2.96 -26.89
N ASP A 424 35.94 -1.94 -26.85
CA ASP A 424 35.45 -1.33 -25.60
C ASP A 424 34.60 -2.24 -24.71
N ARG A 425 34.28 -3.47 -25.15
CA ARG A 425 33.61 -4.48 -24.32
C ARG A 425 34.53 -5.13 -23.31
N PHE A 426 35.85 -5.08 -23.48
CA PHE A 426 36.79 -5.51 -22.45
C PHE A 426 37.62 -4.33 -21.97
N ARG A 427 37.51 -3.99 -20.68
CA ARG A 427 38.26 -2.87 -20.08
C ARG A 427 38.96 -3.35 -18.83
N ILE A 428 40.23 -2.99 -18.70
CA ILE A 428 41.00 -3.30 -17.50
C ILE A 428 41.92 -2.15 -17.11
N VAL A 429 41.73 -1.66 -15.88
CA VAL A 429 42.45 -0.50 -15.35
C VAL A 429 43.14 -0.83 -14.04
N ARG A 430 44.35 -0.28 -13.89
CA ARG A 430 45.12 -0.36 -12.65
C ARG A 430 44.76 0.83 -11.77
N LYS A 431 44.39 0.58 -10.51
CA LYS A 431 44.26 1.58 -9.44
C LYS A 431 44.96 1.09 -8.18
N ASN A 432 44.95 1.88 -7.11
CA ASN A 432 45.44 1.46 -5.81
C ASN A 432 44.25 1.17 -4.89
N THR A 433 43.79 -0.08 -4.83
CA THR A 433 42.65 -0.48 -3.99
C THR A 433 42.88 -1.84 -3.37
N HIS A 434 42.41 -2.04 -2.14
CA HIS A 434 42.31 -3.38 -1.54
C HIS A 434 40.88 -3.92 -1.56
N TYR A 435 39.96 -3.23 -2.24
CA TYR A 435 38.56 -3.60 -2.28
C TYR A 435 38.35 -4.86 -3.14
N LYS A 436 37.36 -5.69 -2.81
CA LYS A 436 36.95 -6.84 -3.62
C LYS A 436 35.45 -6.77 -3.84
N LEU A 437 35.08 -6.65 -5.10
CA LEU A 437 33.70 -6.44 -5.49
C LEU A 437 33.46 -7.16 -6.82
N LEU A 438 32.34 -7.85 -6.91
CA LEU A 438 31.80 -8.41 -8.13
C LEU A 438 30.42 -7.79 -8.32
N ILE A 439 30.11 -7.28 -9.50
CA ILE A 439 28.75 -6.89 -9.89
C ILE A 439 28.37 -7.64 -11.15
N CYS A 440 27.19 -8.24 -11.16
CA CYS A 440 26.60 -8.88 -12.33
C CYS A 440 25.34 -8.10 -12.72
N ASP A 441 25.39 -7.40 -13.85
CA ASP A 441 24.26 -6.65 -14.40
C ASP A 441 23.62 -5.70 -13.35
N GLU A 442 22.29 -5.54 -13.36
CA GLU A 442 21.49 -4.96 -12.28
C GLU A 442 20.83 -6.08 -11.46
N ALA A 443 21.45 -7.26 -11.43
CA ALA A 443 20.94 -8.44 -10.74
C ALA A 443 21.47 -8.53 -9.31
N PHE A 444 22.79 -8.54 -9.13
CA PHE A 444 23.40 -8.64 -7.80
C PHE A 444 24.83 -8.10 -7.74
N TYR A 445 25.30 -7.85 -6.52
CA TYR A 445 26.72 -7.68 -6.21
C TYR A 445 27.18 -8.62 -5.10
N VAL A 446 28.48 -8.92 -5.10
CA VAL A 446 29.17 -9.63 -4.03
C VAL A 446 30.37 -8.81 -3.57
N GLN A 447 30.43 -8.46 -2.28
CA GLN A 447 31.56 -7.74 -1.69
C GLN A 447 32.04 -8.43 -0.42
N GLY A 448 33.35 -8.44 -0.20
CA GLY A 448 33.88 -9.10 1.00
C GLY A 448 35.39 -9.24 1.00
N SER A 449 35.87 -10.30 1.62
CA SER A 449 37.30 -10.54 1.82
C SER A 449 37.95 -11.39 0.70
N TYR A 450 37.12 -12.07 -0.11
CA TYR A 450 37.56 -12.99 -1.18
C TYR A 450 38.17 -12.26 -2.40
N ASN A 451 39.38 -12.66 -2.81
CA ASN A 451 40.04 -12.10 -4.00
C ASN A 451 39.68 -12.91 -5.26
N PHE A 452 38.74 -12.38 -6.06
CA PHE A 452 38.14 -13.07 -7.21
C PHE A 452 39.15 -13.58 -8.25
N LEU A 453 40.25 -12.86 -8.48
CA LEU A 453 41.20 -13.18 -9.55
C LEU A 453 42.57 -13.69 -9.06
N SER A 454 42.77 -13.83 -7.74
CA SER A 454 44.03 -14.32 -7.18
C SER A 454 43.89 -15.47 -6.19
N PHE A 455 42.66 -15.84 -5.82
CA PHE A 455 42.40 -17.00 -4.97
C PHE A 455 41.46 -17.99 -5.66
N LYS A 456 41.84 -19.28 -5.72
CA LYS A 456 41.10 -20.30 -6.49
C LYS A 456 39.83 -20.78 -5.79
N GLY A 457 39.72 -20.55 -4.47
CA GLY A 457 38.61 -21.03 -3.65
C GLY A 457 38.72 -22.52 -3.27
N GLU A 458 39.94 -23.05 -3.26
CA GLU A 458 40.26 -24.37 -2.71
C GLU A 458 40.57 -24.18 -1.21
N TYR A 459 39.85 -24.91 -0.35
CA TYR A 459 39.94 -24.78 1.11
C TYR A 459 40.43 -26.10 1.72
N ASP A 460 41.43 -26.00 2.59
CA ASP A 460 41.92 -27.07 3.47
C ASP A 460 41.96 -26.60 4.94
N GLU A 461 42.42 -27.45 5.85
CA GLU A 461 42.50 -27.15 7.30
C GLU A 461 43.36 -25.92 7.66
N ASN A 462 44.25 -25.49 6.76
CA ASN A 462 45.16 -24.35 6.97
C ASN A 462 44.75 -23.11 6.16
N THR A 463 43.70 -23.21 5.34
CA THR A 463 43.25 -22.12 4.49
C THR A 463 42.41 -21.14 5.28
N ARG A 464 42.70 -19.84 5.12
CA ARG A 464 41.90 -18.79 5.76
C ARG A 464 40.46 -18.83 5.26
N GLU A 465 39.50 -18.73 6.17
CA GLU A 465 38.10 -18.54 5.79
C GLU A 465 37.90 -17.19 5.09
N GLU A 466 36.94 -17.16 4.17
CA GLU A 466 36.52 -15.97 3.45
C GLU A 466 35.01 -15.76 3.58
N GLY A 467 34.61 -14.51 3.76
CA GLY A 467 33.20 -14.12 3.86
C GLY A 467 32.89 -13.01 2.87
N ALA A 468 31.69 -13.07 2.29
CA ALA A 468 31.17 -12.00 1.45
C ALA A 468 29.68 -11.79 1.65
N GLN A 469 29.23 -10.55 1.45
CA GLN A 469 27.82 -10.21 1.32
C GLN A 469 27.45 -10.34 -0.15
N TYR A 470 26.41 -11.12 -0.44
CA TYR A 470 25.65 -11.10 -1.68
C TYR A 470 24.43 -10.19 -1.49
N SER A 471 24.14 -9.34 -2.46
CA SER A 471 22.96 -8.47 -2.40
C SER A 471 22.35 -8.17 -3.77
N GLU A 472 21.02 -8.11 -3.83
CA GLU A 472 20.23 -7.74 -5.02
C GLU A 472 19.64 -6.32 -4.92
N ASN A 473 20.29 -5.46 -4.13
CA ASN A 473 19.88 -4.06 -3.98
C ASN A 473 20.29 -3.23 -5.20
N ILE A 474 19.32 -2.85 -6.03
CA ILE A 474 19.55 -2.11 -7.29
C ILE A 474 20.16 -0.73 -7.04
N GLU A 475 19.75 -0.03 -5.98
CA GLU A 475 20.32 1.29 -5.64
C GLU A 475 21.81 1.18 -5.31
N ASP A 476 22.20 0.19 -4.48
CA ASP A 476 23.60 -0.05 -4.12
C ASP A 476 24.42 -0.48 -5.35
N ILE A 477 23.88 -1.35 -6.21
CA ILE A 477 24.51 -1.78 -7.46
C ILE A 477 24.86 -0.56 -8.32
N ARG A 478 23.89 0.33 -8.54
CA ARG A 478 24.09 1.55 -9.36
C ARG A 478 25.10 2.49 -8.74
N GLN A 479 25.06 2.68 -7.41
CA GLN A 479 26.00 3.53 -6.70
C GLN A 479 27.43 2.98 -6.78
N LEU A 480 27.63 1.69 -6.50
CA LEU A 480 28.93 1.02 -6.57
C LEU A 480 29.50 1.05 -7.99
N ARG A 481 28.67 0.78 -9.01
CA ARG A 481 29.08 0.87 -10.42
C ARG A 481 29.53 2.28 -10.78
N SER A 482 28.75 3.30 -10.40
CA SER A 482 29.09 4.71 -10.64
C SER A 482 30.41 5.11 -9.97
N MET A 483 30.66 4.62 -8.76
CA MET A 483 31.85 4.95 -7.98
C MET A 483 33.14 4.32 -8.55
N TYR A 484 33.05 3.06 -8.99
CA TYR A 484 34.25 2.28 -9.31
C TYR A 484 34.45 1.98 -10.80
N PHE A 485 33.38 1.92 -11.60
CA PHE A 485 33.38 1.37 -12.96
C PHE A 485 32.95 2.37 -14.05
N SER A 486 33.20 3.66 -13.81
CA SER A 486 32.93 4.76 -14.75
C SER A 486 33.94 4.88 -15.91
N PHE A 487 34.76 3.86 -16.16
CA PHE A 487 35.88 3.87 -17.11
C PHE A 487 35.64 2.98 -18.33
#